data_AF-A0A1A8ZC30-F1
#
_entry.id   AF-A0A1A8ZC30-F1
#
_cell.length_a   1.000
_cell.length_b   1.000
_cell.length_c   1.000
_cell.angle_alpha   90.00
_cell.angle_beta   90.00
_cell.angle_gamma   90.00
#
_symmetry.space_group_name_H-M   'P 1'
#
loop_
_entity.id
_entity.type
_entity.pdbx_description
1 polymer ?
#
loop_
_entity_poly.entity_id
_entity_poly.type
_entity_poly.pdbx_seq_one_letter_code
_entity_poly.pdbx_strand_id
1 'polypeptide(L)'
;MGYWGTVVVARADGLLVDQDGIDGFGYRHRWVRELGDGWQSVETTGVHDPPDLLAPARALTASTGQPVLAAYVSDGDCAVMVAATPTGVGPLTHLWDTDGPCGVYRHQPRGMPAPAGRGVDEVVAELVAWSTAAGLRADGTTLHALLRREPPVVADDLLFALVRALGVARIGRTRPWAVPLEQWPLRWVTELLGPRARAEAAYRDAEVRDGVEPEPAAPWEAPAVRLDDELWASLYRPGVDVAGLARRAADLRAQYDAARGRPPRRYEQPLHAEDPDSSGRRRADERATG
;
A
#
# COMPACT_ATOMS: atom_id res chain seq x y z
N MET A 1 -11.73 -13.22 -4.93
CA MET A 1 -11.19 -12.12 -4.10
C MET A 1 -10.17 -11.42 -4.95
N GLY A 2 -10.48 -10.21 -5.41
CA GLY A 2 -9.58 -9.43 -6.23
C GLY A 2 -8.52 -8.71 -5.40
N TYR A 3 -7.80 -7.79 -6.04
CA TYR A 3 -6.73 -7.03 -5.40
C TYR A 3 -7.28 -5.89 -4.54
N TRP A 4 -6.68 -5.69 -3.36
CA TRP A 4 -6.97 -4.60 -2.43
C TRP A 4 -5.65 -3.94 -2.03
N GLY A 5 -5.56 -2.62 -2.19
CA GLY A 5 -4.39 -1.85 -1.78
C GLY A 5 -4.20 -0.56 -2.57
N THR A 6 -3.22 0.21 -2.16
CA THR A 6 -2.84 1.47 -2.83
C THR A 6 -1.56 1.26 -3.60
N VAL A 7 -1.50 1.73 -4.84
CA VAL A 7 -0.26 1.85 -5.60
C VAL A 7 0.14 3.31 -5.62
N VAL A 8 1.38 3.59 -5.21
CA VAL A 8 1.97 4.93 -5.19
C VAL A 8 3.12 4.96 -6.18
N VAL A 9 3.14 5.95 -7.07
CA VAL A 9 4.19 6.16 -8.06
C VAL A 9 4.80 7.54 -7.84
N ALA A 10 6.10 7.57 -7.57
CA ALA A 10 6.85 8.79 -7.34
C ALA A 10 8.33 8.59 -7.63
N ARG A 11 9.04 9.68 -7.87
CA ARG A 11 10.50 9.71 -7.95
C ARG A 11 11.10 10.06 -6.60
N ALA A 12 12.16 9.37 -6.21
CA ALA A 12 12.91 9.63 -4.97
C ALA A 12 14.42 9.44 -5.20
N ASP A 13 15.24 10.16 -4.44
CA ASP A 13 16.71 10.00 -4.48
C ASP A 13 17.18 8.71 -3.77
N GLY A 14 16.30 8.07 -3.01
CA GLY A 14 16.52 6.78 -2.33
C GLY A 14 15.34 5.83 -2.52
N LEU A 15 15.07 4.96 -1.55
CA LEU A 15 13.87 4.13 -1.58
C LEU A 15 12.63 5.00 -1.33
N LEU A 16 11.58 4.76 -2.11
CA LEU A 16 10.31 5.49 -1.94
C LEU A 16 9.66 5.18 -0.58
N VAL A 17 9.90 3.98 -0.03
CA VAL A 17 9.41 3.56 1.29
C VAL A 17 10.08 4.27 2.47
N ASP A 18 11.17 5.01 2.24
CA ASP A 18 11.86 5.80 3.25
C ASP A 18 11.48 7.30 3.18
N GLN A 19 10.55 7.69 2.31
CA GLN A 19 10.13 9.09 2.14
C GLN A 19 9.01 9.47 3.12
N ASP A 20 9.03 10.71 3.58
CA ASP A 20 7.99 11.20 4.49
C ASP A 20 6.62 11.19 3.78
N GLY A 21 5.59 10.72 4.50
CA GLY A 21 4.22 10.66 4.01
C GLY A 21 3.82 9.34 3.34
N ILE A 22 4.76 8.45 2.99
CA ILE A 22 4.43 7.16 2.36
C ILE A 22 3.54 6.27 3.26
N ASP A 23 3.81 6.26 4.56
CA ASP A 23 3.04 5.51 5.56
C ASP A 23 1.56 5.92 5.61
N GLY A 24 1.25 7.15 5.19
CA GLY A 24 -0.12 7.67 5.12
C GLY A 24 -1.01 6.90 4.13
N PHE A 25 -0.42 6.26 3.13
CA PHE A 25 -1.14 5.38 2.19
C PHE A 25 -1.35 3.96 2.74
N GLY A 26 -0.71 3.60 3.84
CA GLY A 26 -0.73 2.28 4.45
C GLY A 26 0.66 1.84 4.90
N TYR A 27 0.75 1.26 6.10
CA TYR A 27 2.02 0.90 6.74
C TYR A 27 2.70 -0.36 6.17
N ARG A 28 2.02 -1.14 5.33
CA ARG A 28 2.56 -2.38 4.75
C ARG A 28 3.05 -2.14 3.34
N HIS A 29 4.30 -1.72 3.18
CA HIS A 29 4.92 -1.46 1.88
C HIS A 29 5.32 -2.76 1.17
N ARG A 30 4.33 -3.49 0.66
CA ARG A 30 4.48 -4.88 0.22
C ARG A 30 5.41 -5.03 -0.97
N TRP A 31 5.25 -4.25 -2.02
CA TRP A 31 6.02 -4.42 -3.26
C TRP A 31 6.59 -3.09 -3.76
N VAL A 32 7.93 -3.00 -3.82
CA VAL A 32 8.64 -1.88 -4.45
C VAL A 32 9.16 -2.30 -5.81
N ARG A 33 8.90 -1.52 -6.85
CA ARG A 33 9.44 -1.75 -8.21
C ARG A 33 10.13 -0.50 -8.72
N GLU A 34 11.25 -0.72 -9.42
CA GLU A 34 11.90 0.33 -10.20
C GLU A 34 11.13 0.59 -11.48
N LEU A 35 10.95 1.86 -11.81
CA LEU A 35 10.29 2.33 -13.02
C LEU A 35 11.26 3.05 -13.99
N GLY A 36 12.53 3.20 -13.59
CA GLY A 36 13.58 3.90 -14.35
C GLY A 36 13.76 5.35 -13.89
N ASP A 37 14.97 5.89 -14.08
CA ASP A 37 15.30 7.31 -13.78
C ASP A 37 14.91 7.78 -12.36
N GLY A 38 15.00 6.87 -11.38
CA GLY A 38 14.65 7.12 -9.98
C GLY A 38 13.15 7.02 -9.65
N TRP A 39 12.30 6.78 -10.64
CA TRP A 39 10.89 6.49 -10.42
C TRP A 39 10.71 5.10 -9.80
N GLN A 40 9.80 5.01 -8.85
CA GLN A 40 9.42 3.77 -8.17
C GLN A 40 7.91 3.66 -8.07
N SER A 41 7.41 2.43 -8.07
CA SER A 41 6.05 2.12 -7.59
C SER A 41 6.12 1.38 -6.26
N VAL A 42 5.28 1.75 -5.31
CA VAL A 42 5.08 1.03 -4.04
C VAL A 42 3.64 0.58 -3.95
N GLU A 43 3.40 -0.72 -3.72
CA GLU A 43 2.10 -1.23 -3.29
C GLU A 43 2.02 -1.22 -1.77
N THR A 44 1.01 -0.56 -1.20
CA THR A 44 0.76 -0.45 0.23
C THR A 44 -0.58 -1.06 0.62
N THR A 45 -0.65 -1.63 1.82
CA THR A 45 -1.92 -1.99 2.49
C THR A 45 -1.88 -1.56 3.95
N GLY A 46 -3.02 -1.52 4.65
CA GLY A 46 -2.99 -1.11 6.06
C GLY A 46 -4.33 -0.76 6.71
N VAL A 47 -4.26 0.09 7.72
CA VAL A 47 -5.30 0.30 8.76
C VAL A 47 -6.63 0.84 8.22
N HIS A 48 -6.61 1.58 7.12
CA HIS A 48 -7.81 2.20 6.54
C HIS A 48 -8.07 1.66 5.15
N ASP A 49 -9.33 1.32 4.90
CA ASP A 49 -9.78 0.71 3.66
C ASP A 49 -11.14 1.31 3.27
N PRO A 50 -11.20 2.31 2.36
CA PRO A 50 -10.07 2.92 1.65
C PRO A 50 -9.27 3.92 2.52
N PRO A 51 -8.00 4.21 2.18
CA PRO A 51 -7.19 5.23 2.85
C PRO A 51 -7.51 6.67 2.39
N ASP A 52 -6.96 7.66 3.09
CA ASP A 52 -6.85 9.02 2.56
C ASP A 52 -5.74 9.05 1.51
N LEU A 53 -6.05 9.49 0.27
CA LEU A 53 -5.04 9.66 -0.77
C LEU A 53 -4.53 11.11 -0.88
N LEU A 54 -5.30 12.10 -0.41
CA LEU A 54 -5.01 13.52 -0.62
C LEU A 54 -3.91 14.03 0.30
N ALA A 55 -4.03 13.80 1.61
CA ALA A 55 -3.03 14.30 2.56
C ALA A 55 -1.68 13.59 2.41
N PRO A 56 -1.61 12.25 2.25
CA PRO A 56 -0.34 11.56 2.00
C PRO A 56 0.30 11.94 0.67
N ALA A 57 -0.47 12.14 -0.41
CA ALA A 57 0.09 12.61 -1.68
C ALA A 57 0.72 14.00 -1.57
N ARG A 58 0.08 14.90 -0.80
CA ARG A 58 0.65 16.22 -0.49
C ARG A 58 1.97 16.12 0.27
N ALA A 59 1.98 15.31 1.35
CA ALA A 59 3.16 15.13 2.18
C ALA A 59 4.32 14.52 1.38
N LEU A 60 4.04 13.49 0.59
CA LEU A 60 5.04 12.81 -0.21
C LEU A 60 5.61 13.70 -1.32
N THR A 61 4.76 14.51 -1.97
CA THR A 61 5.21 15.50 -2.94
C THR A 61 6.13 16.55 -2.30
N ALA A 62 5.82 16.98 -1.07
CA ALA A 62 6.67 17.91 -0.33
C ALA A 62 8.00 17.27 0.09
N SER A 63 7.99 15.99 0.46
CA SER A 63 9.19 15.22 0.82
C SER A 63 10.14 15.04 -0.37
N THR A 64 9.60 14.66 -1.53
CA THR A 64 10.43 14.32 -2.71
C THR A 64 10.72 15.54 -3.58
N GLY A 65 9.90 16.58 -3.50
CA GLY A 65 9.91 17.68 -4.46
C GLY A 65 9.46 17.27 -5.88
N GLN A 66 8.89 16.07 -6.03
CA GLN A 66 8.51 15.47 -7.31
C GLN A 66 7.01 15.16 -7.36
N PRO A 67 6.40 15.08 -8.54
CA PRO A 67 5.01 14.66 -8.67
C PRO A 67 4.76 13.24 -8.13
N VAL A 68 3.59 13.04 -7.56
CA VAL A 68 3.11 11.78 -6.99
C VAL A 68 1.81 11.40 -7.70
N LEU A 69 1.68 10.14 -8.12
CA LEU A 69 0.41 9.53 -8.50
C LEU A 69 0.11 8.45 -7.45
N ALA A 70 -1.09 8.46 -6.88
CA ALA A 70 -1.53 7.39 -5.99
C ALA A 70 -2.91 6.90 -6.43
N ALA A 71 -3.12 5.58 -6.39
CA ALA A 71 -4.39 4.98 -6.71
C ALA A 71 -4.71 3.83 -5.74
N TYR A 72 -5.86 3.91 -5.10
CA TYR A 72 -6.41 2.84 -4.28
C TYR A 72 -7.32 1.96 -5.13
N VAL A 73 -7.08 0.65 -5.08
CA VAL A 73 -7.87 -0.38 -5.78
C VAL A 73 -8.62 -1.23 -4.76
N SER A 74 -9.89 -1.50 -5.03
CA SER A 74 -10.76 -2.35 -4.22
C SER A 74 -11.31 -3.50 -5.04
N ASP A 75 -11.14 -4.71 -4.51
CA ASP A 75 -11.57 -5.99 -5.08
C ASP A 75 -11.17 -6.22 -6.54
N GLY A 76 -10.16 -5.49 -7.05
CA GLY A 76 -9.80 -5.48 -8.47
C GLY A 76 -10.84 -4.84 -9.39
N ASP A 77 -11.94 -4.30 -8.84
CA ASP A 77 -13.15 -3.88 -9.58
C ASP A 77 -13.51 -2.40 -9.37
N CYS A 78 -12.86 -1.64 -8.48
CA CYS A 78 -12.91 -0.16 -8.48
C CYS A 78 -11.49 0.38 -8.23
N ALA A 79 -11.13 1.51 -8.83
CA ALA A 79 -9.95 2.25 -8.41
C ALA A 79 -10.18 3.76 -8.39
N VAL A 80 -9.73 4.42 -7.33
CA VAL A 80 -9.74 5.88 -7.20
C VAL A 80 -8.31 6.36 -7.16
N MET A 81 -8.02 7.40 -7.93
CA MET A 81 -6.69 7.97 -8.06
C MET A 81 -6.65 9.45 -7.68
N VAL A 82 -5.43 9.90 -7.37
CA VAL A 82 -5.06 11.30 -7.22
C VAL A 82 -3.72 11.54 -7.92
N ALA A 83 -3.63 12.65 -8.64
CA ALA A 83 -2.40 13.21 -9.16
C ALA A 83 -2.01 14.44 -8.35
N ALA A 84 -0.79 14.47 -7.84
CA ALA A 84 -0.22 15.58 -7.09
C ALA A 84 1.08 16.06 -7.73
N THR A 85 1.29 17.37 -7.70
CA THR A 85 2.51 18.04 -8.12
C THR A 85 2.95 19.01 -7.03
N PRO A 86 4.20 19.52 -7.04
CA PRO A 86 4.66 20.49 -6.03
C PRO A 86 3.78 21.74 -5.92
N THR A 87 2.98 22.06 -6.95
CA THR A 87 2.07 23.21 -6.95
C THR A 87 0.69 22.91 -6.39
N GLY A 88 0.29 21.64 -6.25
CA GLY A 88 -1.04 21.29 -5.76
C GLY A 88 -1.39 19.81 -5.86
N VAL A 89 -2.51 19.45 -5.23
CA VAL A 89 -3.08 18.10 -5.27
C VAL A 89 -4.41 18.17 -6.03
N GLY A 90 -4.55 17.33 -7.06
CA GLY A 90 -5.78 17.21 -7.83
C GLY A 90 -6.92 16.56 -7.03
N PRO A 91 -8.15 16.55 -7.58
CA PRO A 91 -9.28 15.90 -6.94
C PRO A 91 -9.17 14.37 -7.03
N LEU A 92 -9.83 13.68 -6.10
CA LEU A 92 -10.05 12.23 -6.20
C LEU A 92 -10.85 11.93 -7.47
N THR A 93 -10.34 11.04 -8.30
CA THR A 93 -10.90 10.73 -9.62
C THR A 93 -11.06 9.22 -9.76
N HIS A 94 -12.22 8.76 -10.24
CA HIS A 94 -12.43 7.34 -10.56
C HIS A 94 -11.56 6.98 -11.78
N LEU A 95 -10.80 5.87 -11.72
CA LEU A 95 -9.77 5.55 -12.71
C LEU A 95 -10.34 5.25 -14.10
N TRP A 96 -11.49 4.58 -14.18
CA TRP A 96 -12.31 4.48 -15.38
C TRP A 96 -13.69 5.00 -15.06
N ASP A 97 -14.52 5.32 -16.04
CA ASP A 97 -15.83 5.93 -15.77
C ASP A 97 -15.67 7.21 -14.91
N THR A 98 -14.82 8.12 -15.41
CA THR A 98 -14.34 9.30 -14.67
C THR A 98 -15.46 10.24 -14.27
N ASP A 99 -16.59 10.21 -14.97
CA ASP A 99 -17.81 10.97 -14.71
C ASP A 99 -18.81 10.25 -13.79
N GLY A 100 -18.64 8.94 -13.59
CA GLY A 100 -19.45 8.11 -12.72
C GLY A 100 -18.99 8.09 -11.25
N PRO A 101 -19.89 7.77 -10.31
CA PRO A 101 -19.53 7.60 -8.90
C PRO A 101 -18.79 6.27 -8.66
N CYS A 102 -17.65 6.25 -7.96
CA CYS A 102 -17.08 4.98 -7.46
C CYS A 102 -17.89 4.48 -6.25
N GLY A 103 -18.59 3.36 -6.41
CA GLY A 103 -19.41 2.75 -5.36
C GLY A 103 -18.61 2.32 -4.12
N VAL A 104 -17.35 1.92 -4.30
CA VAL A 104 -16.45 1.48 -3.22
C VAL A 104 -16.08 2.63 -2.28
N TYR A 105 -15.80 3.82 -2.84
CA TYR A 105 -15.31 4.94 -2.05
C TYR A 105 -16.38 5.57 -1.13
N ARG A 106 -17.60 5.02 -1.13
CA ARG A 106 -18.64 5.34 -0.14
C ARG A 106 -18.24 4.94 1.29
N HIS A 107 -17.30 4.01 1.44
CA HIS A 107 -16.80 3.53 2.74
C HIS A 107 -15.57 4.29 3.25
N GLN A 108 -15.20 5.40 2.60
CA GLN A 108 -14.06 6.22 3.02
C GLN A 108 -14.20 6.80 4.44
N PRO A 109 -13.08 7.18 5.07
CA PRO A 109 -13.11 7.85 6.37
C PRO A 109 -14.09 9.04 6.38
N ARG A 110 -14.82 9.19 7.48
CA ARG A 110 -15.83 10.24 7.63
C ARG A 110 -15.20 11.62 7.41
N GLY A 111 -15.83 12.44 6.56
CA GLY A 111 -15.37 13.80 6.26
C GLY A 111 -14.45 13.91 5.04
N MET A 112 -14.06 12.78 4.43
CA MET A 112 -13.33 12.80 3.17
C MET A 112 -14.24 13.15 1.99
N PRO A 113 -13.75 13.90 0.98
CA PRO A 113 -14.51 14.21 -0.22
C PRO A 113 -14.75 12.93 -1.03
N ALA A 114 -15.93 12.77 -1.63
CA ALA A 114 -16.14 11.70 -2.60
C ALA A 114 -15.31 11.93 -3.88
N PRO A 115 -15.01 10.89 -4.67
CA PRO A 115 -14.47 11.07 -6.00
C PRO A 115 -15.37 12.00 -6.83
N ALA A 116 -14.75 12.98 -7.49
CA ALA A 116 -15.46 13.92 -8.34
C ALA A 116 -15.80 13.25 -9.67
N GLY A 117 -17.04 13.43 -10.16
CA GLY A 117 -17.37 13.13 -11.55
C GLY A 117 -16.73 14.19 -12.44
N ARG A 118 -15.84 13.75 -13.34
CA ARG A 118 -15.01 14.61 -14.20
C ARG A 118 -15.09 14.14 -15.64
N GLY A 119 -15.11 15.10 -16.57
CA GLY A 119 -15.03 14.79 -18.00
C GLY A 119 -13.68 14.17 -18.33
N VAL A 120 -13.68 13.12 -19.16
CA VAL A 120 -12.44 12.41 -19.51
C VAL A 120 -11.35 13.34 -20.08
N ASP A 121 -11.72 14.35 -20.87
CA ASP A 121 -10.77 15.30 -21.45
C ASP A 121 -10.06 16.14 -20.38
N GLU A 122 -10.77 16.48 -19.30
CA GLU A 122 -10.20 17.19 -18.14
C GLU A 122 -9.17 16.32 -17.41
N VAL A 123 -9.51 15.04 -17.19
CA VAL A 123 -8.63 14.07 -16.51
C VAL A 123 -7.39 13.79 -17.37
N VAL A 124 -7.55 13.64 -18.69
CA VAL A 124 -6.42 13.48 -19.61
C VAL A 124 -5.50 14.71 -19.56
N ALA A 125 -6.05 15.92 -19.60
CA ALA A 125 -5.27 17.14 -19.53
C ALA A 125 -4.47 17.24 -18.21
N GLU A 126 -5.09 16.87 -17.07
CA GLU A 126 -4.41 16.82 -15.77
C GLU A 126 -3.27 15.81 -15.75
N LEU A 127 -3.49 14.60 -16.27
CA LEU A 127 -2.47 13.54 -16.31
C LEU A 127 -1.31 13.88 -17.25
N VAL A 128 -1.57 14.56 -18.38
CA VAL A 128 -0.54 15.09 -19.26
C VAL A 128 0.27 16.20 -18.58
N ALA A 129 -0.40 17.09 -17.84
CA ALA A 129 0.28 18.14 -17.08
C ALA A 129 1.14 17.55 -15.95
N TRP A 130 0.62 16.54 -15.23
CA TRP A 130 1.35 15.78 -14.21
C TRP A 130 2.60 15.12 -14.82
N SER A 131 2.44 14.43 -15.95
CA SER A 131 3.54 13.77 -16.67
C SER A 131 4.61 14.78 -17.10
N THR A 132 4.19 15.94 -17.60
CA THR A 132 5.11 17.03 -17.96
C THR A 132 5.89 17.54 -16.75
N ALA A 133 5.22 17.78 -15.62
CA ALA A 133 5.86 18.19 -14.37
C ALA A 133 6.81 17.12 -13.83
N ALA A 134 6.54 15.85 -14.12
CA ALA A 134 7.36 14.70 -13.78
C ALA A 134 8.59 14.53 -14.70
N GLY A 135 8.72 15.36 -15.73
CA GLY A 135 9.75 15.18 -16.77
C GLY A 135 9.53 13.96 -17.66
N LEU A 136 8.31 13.41 -17.66
CA LEU A 136 7.87 12.31 -18.49
C LEU A 136 7.16 12.84 -19.74
N ARG A 137 6.79 11.92 -20.64
CA ARG A 137 6.08 12.23 -21.89
C ARG A 137 4.89 11.31 -22.06
N ALA A 138 3.76 11.70 -21.51
CA ALA A 138 2.50 10.99 -21.70
C ALA A 138 1.99 11.09 -23.14
N ASP A 139 1.32 10.05 -23.59
CA ASP A 139 0.52 10.05 -24.81
C ASP A 139 -0.96 10.31 -24.45
N GLY A 140 -1.42 11.52 -24.71
CA GLY A 140 -2.80 11.94 -24.43
C GLY A 140 -3.86 11.10 -25.17
N THR A 141 -3.57 10.61 -26.37
CA THR A 141 -4.50 9.74 -27.11
C THR A 141 -4.60 8.36 -26.45
N THR A 142 -3.47 7.81 -26.02
CA THR A 142 -3.45 6.54 -25.28
C THR A 142 -4.14 6.67 -23.92
N LEU A 143 -3.88 7.76 -23.18
CA LEU A 143 -4.57 8.05 -21.90
C LEU A 143 -6.08 8.14 -22.09
N HIS A 144 -6.53 8.89 -23.10
CA HIS A 144 -7.95 9.05 -23.38
C HIS A 144 -8.61 7.70 -23.75
N ALA A 145 -7.97 6.88 -24.58
CA ALA A 145 -8.47 5.54 -24.91
C ALA A 145 -8.53 4.61 -23.69
N LEU A 146 -7.55 4.72 -22.78
CA LEU A 146 -7.47 3.94 -21.56
C LEU A 146 -8.62 4.26 -20.59
N LEU A 147 -8.87 5.56 -20.35
CA LEU A 147 -9.90 6.03 -19.41
C LEU A 147 -11.34 5.78 -19.90
N ARG A 148 -11.53 5.55 -21.20
CA ARG A 148 -12.82 5.20 -21.83
C ARG A 148 -13.10 3.70 -21.94
N ARG A 149 -12.24 2.83 -21.40
CA ARG A 149 -12.49 1.38 -21.46
C ARG A 149 -13.75 1.02 -20.69
N GLU A 150 -14.62 0.23 -21.32
CA GLU A 150 -15.82 -0.30 -20.71
C GLU A 150 -15.51 -1.60 -19.93
N PRO A 151 -16.21 -1.87 -18.80
CA PRO A 151 -16.10 -3.13 -18.07
C PRO A 151 -16.43 -4.38 -18.93
N PRO A 152 -15.91 -5.56 -18.56
CA PRO A 152 -15.07 -5.82 -17.40
C PRO A 152 -13.61 -5.38 -17.64
N VAL A 153 -13.09 -4.55 -16.75
CA VAL A 153 -11.68 -4.15 -16.68
C VAL A 153 -11.14 -4.52 -15.32
N VAL A 154 -9.98 -5.18 -15.28
CA VAL A 154 -9.28 -5.44 -14.02
C VAL A 154 -8.56 -4.15 -13.63
N ALA A 155 -8.92 -3.59 -12.48
CA ALA A 155 -8.51 -2.25 -12.05
C ALA A 155 -7.00 -2.08 -11.91
N ASP A 156 -6.29 -3.09 -11.39
CA ASP A 156 -4.84 -3.06 -11.23
C ASP A 156 -4.13 -3.16 -12.59
N ASP A 157 -4.63 -3.95 -13.54
CA ASP A 157 -4.10 -3.99 -14.91
C ASP A 157 -4.27 -2.62 -15.60
N LEU A 158 -5.44 -1.99 -15.42
CA LEU A 158 -5.71 -0.65 -15.95
C LEU A 158 -4.78 0.41 -15.35
N LEU A 159 -4.50 0.31 -14.05
CA LEU A 159 -3.59 1.20 -13.35
C LEU A 159 -2.15 1.06 -13.85
N PHE A 160 -1.63 -0.16 -14.04
CA PHE A 160 -0.30 -0.33 -14.61
C PHE A 160 -0.23 0.11 -16.09
N ALA A 161 -1.30 -0.07 -16.86
CA ALA A 161 -1.42 0.50 -18.20
C ALA A 161 -1.41 2.04 -18.17
N LEU A 162 -2.08 2.67 -17.19
CA LEU A 162 -2.05 4.12 -16.97
C LEU A 162 -0.62 4.59 -16.68
N VAL A 163 0.10 3.92 -15.76
CA VAL A 163 1.49 4.26 -15.42
C VAL A 163 2.39 4.24 -16.67
N ARG A 164 2.24 3.24 -17.55
CA ARG A 164 2.97 3.20 -18.83
C ARG A 164 2.55 4.36 -19.76
N ALA A 165 1.25 4.62 -19.88
CA ALA A 165 0.72 5.72 -20.71
C ALA A 165 1.17 7.12 -20.25
N LEU A 166 1.53 7.27 -18.97
CA LEU A 166 2.13 8.49 -18.41
C LEU A 166 3.59 8.71 -18.84
N GLY A 167 4.19 7.77 -19.57
CA GLY A 167 5.54 7.87 -20.10
C GLY A 167 6.60 7.12 -19.29
N VAL A 168 6.19 6.27 -18.34
CA VAL A 168 7.10 5.36 -17.65
C VAL A 168 7.53 4.25 -18.62
N ALA A 169 8.82 4.23 -18.97
CA ALA A 169 9.34 3.36 -20.03
C ALA A 169 9.25 1.86 -19.71
N ARG A 170 9.34 1.50 -18.41
CA ARG A 170 9.34 0.09 -17.98
C ARG A 170 8.80 -0.02 -16.56
N ILE A 171 8.05 -1.09 -16.31
CA ILE A 171 7.79 -1.55 -14.95
C ILE A 171 8.79 -2.68 -14.64
N GLY A 172 9.71 -2.42 -13.72
CA GLY A 172 10.74 -3.35 -13.30
C GLY A 172 10.20 -4.53 -12.48
N ARG A 173 11.09 -5.45 -12.14
CA ARG A 173 10.76 -6.53 -11.20
C ARG A 173 10.62 -5.97 -9.79
N THR A 174 9.81 -6.63 -8.99
CA THR A 174 9.70 -6.37 -7.55
C THR A 174 11.05 -6.55 -6.89
N ARG A 175 11.48 -5.57 -6.09
CA ARG A 175 12.70 -5.64 -5.29
C ARG A 175 12.59 -6.81 -4.30
N PRO A 176 13.65 -7.62 -4.12
CA PRO A 176 13.62 -8.71 -3.14
C PRO A 176 13.51 -8.16 -1.73
N TRP A 177 12.77 -8.88 -0.89
CA TRP A 177 12.71 -8.61 0.54
C TRP A 177 14.01 -9.05 1.23
N ALA A 178 14.51 -8.21 2.13
CA ALA A 178 15.60 -8.52 3.05
C ALA A 178 15.13 -9.39 4.23
N VAL A 179 13.83 -9.36 4.53
CA VAL A 179 13.20 -10.07 5.64
C VAL A 179 12.21 -11.11 5.10
N PRO A 180 12.31 -12.40 5.51
CA PRO A 180 11.41 -13.45 5.02
C PRO A 180 10.08 -13.42 5.79
N LEU A 181 9.23 -12.41 5.51
CA LEU A 181 7.99 -12.21 6.27
C LEU A 181 7.01 -13.40 6.19
N GLU A 182 7.10 -14.25 5.18
CA GLU A 182 6.23 -15.43 5.03
C GLU A 182 6.70 -16.63 5.87
N GLN A 183 7.89 -16.54 6.46
CA GLN A 183 8.43 -17.61 7.30
C GLN A 183 8.06 -17.41 8.76
N TRP A 184 7.82 -18.51 9.44
CA TRP A 184 7.75 -18.53 10.91
C TRP A 184 9.14 -18.14 11.47
N PRO A 185 9.29 -17.23 12.46
CA PRO A 185 8.23 -16.68 13.27
C PRO A 185 7.57 -15.38 12.82
N LEU A 186 8.09 -14.77 11.77
CA LEU A 186 7.72 -13.43 11.34
C LEU A 186 6.30 -13.39 10.77
N ARG A 187 5.91 -14.40 9.98
CA ARG A 187 4.58 -14.52 9.38
C ARG A 187 3.45 -14.39 10.38
N TRP A 188 3.63 -14.92 11.58
CA TRP A 188 2.59 -14.87 12.58
C TRP A 188 2.41 -13.47 13.17
N VAL A 189 3.50 -12.69 13.22
CA VAL A 189 3.43 -11.29 13.60
C VAL A 189 2.68 -10.51 12.53
N THR A 190 3.07 -10.66 11.26
CA THR A 190 2.50 -9.88 10.16
C THR A 190 1.10 -10.30 9.73
N GLU A 191 0.74 -11.58 9.81
CA GLU A 191 -0.58 -12.07 9.39
C GLU A 191 -1.60 -12.17 10.52
N LEU A 192 -1.16 -12.30 11.79
CA LEU A 192 -2.08 -12.49 12.91
C LEU A 192 -1.94 -11.46 14.02
N LEU A 193 -0.77 -11.37 14.67
CA LEU A 193 -0.69 -10.57 15.89
C LEU A 193 -0.78 -9.06 15.64
N GLY A 194 -0.04 -8.54 14.67
CA GLY A 194 -0.08 -7.13 14.29
C GLY A 194 -1.49 -6.70 13.89
N PRO A 195 -2.12 -7.35 12.89
CA PRO A 195 -3.51 -7.08 12.52
C PRO A 195 -4.48 -7.18 13.68
N ARG A 196 -4.36 -8.22 14.52
CA ARG A 196 -5.24 -8.41 15.66
C ARG A 196 -5.07 -7.29 16.68
N ALA A 197 -3.85 -6.97 17.10
CA ALA A 197 -3.61 -5.90 18.07
C ALA A 197 -4.15 -4.55 17.58
N ARG A 198 -4.03 -4.25 16.27
CA ARG A 198 -4.62 -3.06 15.66
C ARG A 198 -6.15 -3.09 15.67
N ALA A 199 -6.76 -4.23 15.36
CA ALA A 199 -8.21 -4.40 15.40
C ALA A 199 -8.76 -4.23 16.83
N GLU A 200 -8.14 -4.86 17.82
CA GLU A 200 -8.53 -4.72 19.24
C GLU A 200 -8.40 -3.25 19.70
N ALA A 201 -7.34 -2.54 19.28
CA ALA A 201 -7.22 -1.10 19.53
C ALA A 201 -8.34 -0.28 18.89
N ALA A 202 -8.67 -0.55 17.63
CA ALA A 202 -9.76 0.14 16.93
C ALA A 202 -11.13 -0.13 17.57
N TYR A 203 -11.39 -1.34 18.08
CA TYR A 203 -12.61 -1.67 18.81
C TYR A 203 -12.71 -0.87 20.11
N ARG A 204 -11.63 -0.80 20.89
CA ARG A 204 -11.61 0.00 22.12
C ARG A 204 -11.82 1.49 21.86
N ASP A 205 -11.23 2.03 20.79
CA ASP A 205 -11.48 3.42 20.38
C ASP A 205 -12.96 3.66 20.00
N ALA A 206 -13.60 2.66 19.40
CA ALA A 206 -15.04 2.71 19.11
C ALA A 206 -15.88 2.68 20.39
N GLU A 207 -15.56 1.78 21.34
CA GLU A 207 -16.22 1.70 22.66
C GLU A 207 -16.16 3.05 23.39
N VAL A 208 -14.99 3.70 23.44
CA VAL A 208 -14.83 5.02 24.05
C VAL A 208 -15.74 6.07 23.41
N ARG A 209 -15.85 6.08 22.08
CA ARG A 209 -16.74 7.02 21.36
C ARG A 209 -18.21 6.77 21.65
N ASP A 210 -18.58 5.51 21.87
CA ASP A 210 -19.93 5.08 22.19
C ASP A 210 -20.24 5.22 23.70
N GLY A 211 -19.29 5.74 24.50
CA GLY A 211 -19.45 5.92 25.94
C GLY A 211 -19.37 4.63 26.75
N VAL A 212 -18.81 3.57 26.16
CA VAL A 212 -18.53 2.28 26.81
C VAL A 212 -17.11 2.30 27.37
N GLU A 213 -16.93 1.80 28.60
CA GLU A 213 -15.59 1.63 29.18
C GLU A 213 -14.88 0.46 28.50
N PRO A 214 -13.77 0.69 27.76
CA PRO A 214 -13.09 -0.37 27.04
C PRO A 214 -12.31 -1.29 27.97
N GLU A 215 -12.15 -2.55 27.58
CA GLU A 215 -11.20 -3.45 28.26
C GLU A 215 -9.76 -2.90 28.15
N PRO A 216 -8.90 -3.08 29.17
CA PRO A 216 -7.51 -2.67 29.07
C PRO A 216 -6.77 -3.50 28.01
N ALA A 217 -5.89 -2.84 27.25
CA ALA A 217 -5.07 -3.53 26.25
C ALA A 217 -4.20 -4.62 26.90
N ALA A 218 -4.13 -5.80 26.26
CA ALA A 218 -3.30 -6.88 26.74
C ALA A 218 -1.80 -6.55 26.56
N PRO A 219 -0.90 -7.06 27.43
CA PRO A 219 0.53 -6.70 27.40
C PRO A 219 1.26 -6.99 26.08
N TRP A 220 0.76 -7.94 25.28
CA TRP A 220 1.36 -8.34 24.00
C TRP A 220 0.98 -7.42 22.83
N GLU A 221 -0.07 -6.61 22.95
CA GLU A 221 -0.63 -5.87 21.81
C GLU A 221 0.30 -4.77 21.31
N ALA A 222 0.76 -3.88 22.19
CA ALA A 222 1.66 -2.81 21.80
C ALA A 222 3.03 -3.34 21.28
N PRO A 223 3.65 -4.37 21.89
CA PRO A 223 4.79 -5.05 21.28
C PRO A 223 4.51 -5.65 19.90
N ALA A 224 3.31 -6.20 19.66
CA ALA A 224 2.96 -6.76 18.36
C ALA A 224 2.87 -5.70 17.27
N VAL A 225 2.21 -4.59 17.56
CA VAL A 225 2.15 -3.44 16.63
C VAL A 225 3.56 -2.95 16.28
N ARG A 226 4.40 -2.71 17.30
CA ARG A 226 5.78 -2.24 17.09
C ARG A 226 6.63 -3.21 16.27
N LEU A 227 6.51 -4.51 16.54
CA LEU A 227 7.29 -5.51 15.79
C LEU A 227 6.78 -5.66 14.36
N ASP A 228 5.47 -5.59 14.12
CA ASP A 228 4.91 -5.56 12.76
C ASP A 228 5.45 -4.34 11.98
N ASP A 229 5.43 -3.15 12.58
CA ASP A 229 5.95 -1.92 11.96
C ASP A 229 7.44 -2.01 11.65
N GLU A 230 8.24 -2.52 12.58
CA GLU A 230 9.67 -2.73 12.36
C GLU A 230 9.96 -3.75 11.25
N LEU A 231 9.16 -4.80 11.16
CA LEU A 231 9.28 -5.82 10.10
C LEU A 231 9.03 -5.21 8.71
N TRP A 232 7.97 -4.42 8.56
CA TRP A 232 7.66 -3.72 7.30
C TRP A 232 8.69 -2.64 6.96
N ALA A 233 9.15 -1.85 7.94
CA ALA A 233 10.19 -0.84 7.75
C ALA A 233 11.56 -1.45 7.38
N SER A 234 11.83 -2.69 7.79
CA SER A 234 13.09 -3.39 7.52
C SER A 234 13.11 -4.07 6.15
N LEU A 235 11.98 -4.15 5.45
CA LEU A 235 11.77 -5.08 4.33
C LEU A 235 12.75 -4.90 3.16
N TYR A 236 13.24 -3.68 2.94
CA TYR A 236 14.17 -3.35 1.86
C TYR A 236 15.51 -2.82 2.35
N ARG A 237 15.76 -2.88 3.67
CA ARG A 237 16.99 -2.34 4.27
C ARG A 237 18.09 -3.41 4.26
N PRO A 238 19.32 -3.06 3.86
CA PRO A 238 20.44 -3.98 3.99
C PRO A 238 20.82 -4.17 5.46
N GLY A 239 21.41 -5.32 5.80
CA GLY A 239 22.03 -5.55 7.11
C GLY A 239 21.06 -5.74 8.28
N VAL A 240 19.79 -6.07 8.01
CA VAL A 240 18.79 -6.34 9.05
C VAL A 240 19.16 -7.59 9.86
N ASP A 241 19.12 -7.50 11.19
CA ASP A 241 19.26 -8.65 12.09
C ASP A 241 17.98 -9.52 12.08
N VAL A 242 17.81 -10.30 11.02
CA VAL A 242 16.67 -11.20 10.84
C VAL A 242 16.56 -12.20 12.00
N ALA A 243 17.70 -12.67 12.53
CA ALA A 243 17.70 -13.59 13.66
C ALA A 243 17.18 -12.93 14.95
N GLY A 244 17.53 -11.67 15.19
CA GLY A 244 17.00 -10.84 16.27
C GLY A 244 15.50 -10.60 16.16
N LEU A 245 15.02 -10.23 14.97
CA LEU A 245 13.60 -10.10 14.69
C LEU A 245 12.85 -11.41 14.93
N ALA A 246 13.41 -12.54 14.51
CA ALA A 246 12.81 -13.85 14.71
C ALA A 246 12.71 -14.23 16.20
N ARG A 247 13.74 -13.99 17.00
CA ARG A 247 13.69 -14.21 18.46
C ARG A 247 12.59 -13.38 19.11
N ARG A 248 12.49 -12.09 18.77
CA ARG A 248 11.45 -11.20 19.30
C ARG A 248 10.04 -11.64 18.90
N ALA A 249 9.86 -12.15 17.68
CA ALA A 249 8.58 -12.71 17.24
C ALA A 249 8.19 -13.96 18.03
N ALA A 250 9.16 -14.84 18.34
CA ALA A 250 8.93 -16.01 19.19
C ALA A 250 8.60 -15.62 20.65
N ASP A 251 9.30 -14.65 21.22
CA ASP A 251 9.01 -14.12 22.55
C ASP A 251 7.61 -13.50 22.62
N LEU A 252 7.25 -12.73 21.60
CA LEU A 252 5.93 -12.12 21.47
C LEU A 252 4.83 -13.18 21.39
N ARG A 253 5.07 -14.29 20.68
CA ARG A 253 4.15 -15.43 20.66
C ARG A 253 3.96 -16.03 22.05
N ALA A 254 5.03 -16.21 22.81
CA ALA A 254 4.95 -16.71 24.17
C ALA A 254 4.11 -15.79 25.07
N GLN A 255 4.27 -14.46 24.93
CA GLN A 255 3.46 -13.47 25.65
C GLN A 255 1.97 -13.57 25.29
N TYR A 256 1.64 -13.71 24.00
CA TYR A 256 0.27 -13.91 23.55
C TYR A 256 -0.34 -15.20 24.12
N ASP A 257 0.38 -16.32 24.06
CA ASP A 257 -0.12 -17.60 24.57
C ASP A 257 -0.34 -17.54 26.10
N ALA A 258 0.59 -16.92 26.85
CA ALA A 258 0.45 -16.72 28.29
C ALA A 258 -0.80 -15.88 28.63
N ALA A 259 -1.04 -14.78 27.91
CA ALA A 259 -2.23 -13.95 28.08
C ALA A 259 -3.54 -14.71 27.78
N ARG A 260 -3.48 -15.80 27.01
CA ARG A 260 -4.62 -16.67 26.68
C ARG A 260 -4.70 -17.92 27.58
N GLY A 261 -3.88 -18.01 28.62
CA GLY A 261 -3.81 -19.18 29.51
C GLY A 261 -3.35 -20.46 28.80
N ARG A 262 -2.63 -20.34 27.68
CA ARG A 262 -2.12 -21.47 26.91
C ARG A 262 -0.73 -21.86 27.41
N PRO A 263 -0.42 -23.16 27.53
CA PRO A 263 0.92 -23.60 27.89
C PRO A 263 1.92 -23.21 26.80
N PRO A 264 3.20 -22.96 27.16
CA PRO A 264 4.25 -22.69 26.19
C PRO A 264 4.38 -23.84 25.19
N ARG A 265 4.30 -23.55 23.89
CA ARG A 265 4.56 -24.54 22.84
C ARG A 265 6.05 -24.56 22.51
N ARG A 266 6.69 -25.73 22.62
CA ARG A 266 8.01 -25.93 22.01
C ARG A 266 7.82 -26.02 20.50
N TYR A 267 8.33 -25.04 19.77
CA TYR A 267 8.34 -25.07 18.31
C TYR A 267 9.67 -25.64 17.84
N GLU A 268 9.61 -26.84 17.26
CA GLU A 268 10.77 -27.54 16.69
C GLU A 268 10.83 -27.45 15.16
N GLN A 269 9.95 -26.65 14.53
CA GLN A 269 10.01 -26.49 13.07
C GLN A 269 11.22 -25.65 12.67
N PRO A 270 12.14 -26.19 11.86
CA PRO A 270 13.21 -25.41 11.28
C PRO A 270 12.64 -24.35 10.34
N LEU A 271 13.35 -23.24 10.20
CA LEU A 271 13.17 -22.31 9.09
C LEU A 271 13.40 -23.10 7.79
N HIS A 272 12.33 -23.47 7.09
CA HIS A 272 12.46 -24.01 5.75
C HIS A 272 12.94 -22.89 4.82
N ALA A 273 14.02 -23.12 4.09
CA ALA A 273 14.38 -22.26 2.97
C ALA A 273 13.22 -22.33 1.97
N GLU A 274 12.50 -21.22 1.79
CA GLU A 274 11.44 -21.16 0.79
C GLU A 274 12.00 -21.29 -0.62
N ASP A 275 11.19 -21.88 -1.48
CA ASP A 275 11.29 -21.69 -2.92
C ASP A 275 10.95 -20.23 -3.23
N PRO A 276 11.90 -19.41 -3.72
CA PRO A 276 11.64 -18.02 -4.07
C PRO A 276 10.45 -17.86 -5.06
N ASP A 277 10.11 -18.92 -5.81
CA ASP A 277 9.02 -18.95 -6.77
C ASP A 277 7.61 -19.18 -6.16
N SER A 278 7.50 -19.56 -4.87
CA SER A 278 6.18 -19.77 -4.22
C SER A 278 5.60 -18.50 -3.59
N SER A 279 6.35 -17.40 -3.57
CA SER A 279 5.92 -16.15 -2.95
C SER A 279 4.92 -15.38 -3.82
N GLY A 280 4.01 -14.62 -3.21
CA GLY A 280 3.09 -13.72 -3.91
C GLY A 280 3.77 -12.73 -4.87
N ARG A 281 5.09 -12.58 -4.76
CA ARG A 281 5.96 -11.80 -5.64
C ARG A 281 5.89 -12.23 -7.10
N ARG A 282 5.88 -13.53 -7.42
CA ARG A 282 5.82 -13.98 -8.82
C ARG A 282 4.54 -13.50 -9.49
N ARG A 283 3.40 -13.67 -8.82
CA ARG A 283 2.10 -13.13 -9.30
C ARG A 283 2.12 -11.61 -9.40
N ALA A 284 2.78 -10.93 -8.47
CA ALA A 284 2.91 -9.48 -8.48
C ALA A 284 3.78 -8.99 -9.67
N ASP A 285 4.82 -9.74 -10.05
CA ASP A 285 5.65 -9.46 -11.22
C ASP A 285 4.92 -9.78 -12.53
N GLU A 286 4.23 -10.92 -12.61
CA GLU A 286 3.45 -11.32 -13.80
C GLU A 286 2.36 -10.29 -14.12
N ARG A 287 1.62 -9.80 -13.11
CA ARG A 287 0.59 -8.76 -13.29
C ARG A 287 1.17 -7.42 -13.74
N ALA A 288 2.30 -7.00 -13.18
CA ALA A 288 2.87 -5.69 -13.47
C ALA A 288 3.59 -5.64 -14.84
N THR A 289 4.09 -6.79 -15.31
CA THR A 289 4.93 -6.87 -16.52
C THR A 289 4.21 -7.40 -17.76
N GLY A 290 3.05 -8.06 -17.60
CA GLY A 290 2.12 -8.37 -18.69
C GLY A 290 1.71 -7.14 -19.50
#